data_AF-A0A2T5UCL7-F1
#
_entry.id   AF-A0A2T5UCL7-F1
#
_cell.length_a   1.000
_cell.length_b   1.000
_cell.length_c   1.000
_cell.angle_alpha   90.00
_cell.angle_beta   90.00
_cell.angle_gamma   90.00
#
_symmetry.space_group_name_H-M   'P 1'
#
loop_
_entity.id
_entity.type
_entity.pdbx_description
1 polymer ?
#
loop_
_entity_poly.entity_id
_entity_poly.type
_entity_poly.pdbx_seq_one_letter_code
_entity_poly.pdbx_strand_id
1 'polypeptide(L)'
;MNTLWIGIIMSAPLLGFLLGSIRSNRRRWATYVVLLLLPVLPMTLFMAFTPPAPPSFLAWWGAAMVMISPVIIIWAILATVGFATARWNVR
;
A
#
# COMPACT_ATOMS: atom_id res chain seq x y z
N MET A 1 15.04 0.59 14.16
CA MET A 1 13.66 0.39 13.66
C MET A 1 13.14 1.71 13.06
N ASN A 2 13.81 2.34 12.08
CA ASN A 2 13.92 3.81 12.19
C ASN A 2 13.57 4.72 10.99
N THR A 3 13.48 4.27 9.73
CA THR A 3 13.23 5.23 8.62
C THR A 3 12.19 4.74 7.62
N LEU A 4 12.26 3.48 7.19
CA LEU A 4 11.29 2.88 6.29
C LEU A 4 9.86 2.87 6.86
N TRP A 5 9.72 2.51 8.14
CA TRP A 5 8.43 2.52 8.84
C TRP A 5 7.83 3.91 8.98
N ILE A 6 8.67 4.91 9.30
CA ILE A 6 8.25 6.31 9.37
C ILE A 6 7.81 6.79 7.98
N GLY A 7 8.55 6.42 6.94
CA GLY A 7 8.19 6.71 5.55
C GLY A 7 6.83 6.13 5.17
N ILE A 8 6.55 4.87 5.52
CA ILE A 8 5.26 4.22 5.28
C ILE A 8 4.13 4.93 6.03
N ILE A 9 4.32 5.20 7.32
CA ILE A 9 3.31 5.83 8.19
C ILE A 9 2.98 7.25 7.73
N MET A 10 3.97 8.00 7.23
CA MET A 10 3.77 9.39 6.77
C MET A 10 3.27 9.47 5.32
N SER A 11 3.76 8.60 4.44
CA SER A 11 3.42 8.65 3.01
C SER A 11 2.02 8.11 2.70
N ALA A 12 1.59 7.03 3.36
CA ALA A 12 0.26 6.45 3.12
C ALA A 12 -0.89 7.45 3.34
N PRO A 13 -1.00 8.17 4.48
CA PRO A 13 -2.07 9.13 4.69
C PRO A 13 -1.91 10.38 3.83
N LEU A 14 -0.67 10.84 3.58
CA LEU A 14 -0.42 11.99 2.71
C LEU A 14 -0.87 11.72 1.27
N LEU A 15 -0.53 10.55 0.72
CA LEU A 15 -0.96 10.13 -0.61
C LEU A 15 -2.48 9.97 -0.67
N GLY A 16 -3.09 9.34 0.35
CA GLY A 16 -4.54 9.27 0.47
C GLY A 16 -5.20 10.64 0.42
N PHE A 17 -4.68 11.60 1.18
CA PHE A 17 -5.15 12.98 1.24
C PHE A 17 -5.02 13.70 -0.12
N LEU A 18 -3.85 13.61 -0.76
CA LEU A 18 -3.63 14.19 -2.07
C LEU A 18 -4.61 13.64 -3.12
N LEU A 19 -4.89 12.34 -3.11
CA LEU A 19 -5.88 11.74 -4.00
C LEU A 19 -7.31 12.23 -3.73
N GLY A 20 -7.66 12.45 -2.46
CA GLY A 20 -8.98 12.98 -2.11
C GLY A 20 -9.25 14.39 -2.68
N SER A 21 -8.20 15.16 -2.97
CA SER A 21 -8.27 16.50 -3.57
C SER A 21 -8.53 16.51 -5.09
N ILE A 22 -8.51 15.35 -5.75
CA ILE A 22 -8.80 15.24 -7.19
C ILE A 22 -10.26 15.60 -7.45
N ARG A 23 -10.49 16.65 -8.26
CA ARG A 23 -11.84 17.14 -8.63
C ARG A 23 -12.70 16.10 -9.35
N SER A 24 -12.09 15.32 -10.24
CA SER A 24 -12.83 14.31 -11.01
C SER A 24 -13.10 13.07 -10.18
N ASN A 25 -14.37 12.81 -9.86
CA ASN A 25 -14.77 11.67 -9.03
C ASN A 25 -14.31 10.32 -9.62
N ARG A 26 -14.42 10.13 -10.95
CA ARG A 26 -14.00 8.89 -11.62
C ARG A 26 -12.49 8.67 -11.54
N ARG A 27 -11.68 9.71 -11.82
CA ARG A 27 -10.22 9.62 -11.72
C ARG A 27 -9.78 9.37 -10.28
N ARG A 28 -10.42 10.05 -9.33
CA ARG A 28 -10.15 9.91 -7.89
C ARG A 28 -10.29 8.48 -7.39
N TRP A 29 -11.42 7.82 -7.68
CA TRP A 29 -11.62 6.43 -7.29
C TRP A 29 -10.66 5.48 -8.00
N ALA A 30 -10.39 5.69 -9.29
CA ALA A 30 -9.41 4.89 -10.02
C ALA A 30 -8.00 5.00 -9.40
N THR A 31 -7.54 6.21 -9.09
CA THR A 31 -6.24 6.41 -8.45
C THR A 31 -6.19 5.87 -7.03
N TYR A 32 -7.31 5.90 -6.30
CA TYR A 32 -7.39 5.34 -4.95
C TYR A 32 -7.26 3.80 -4.96
N VAL A 33 -7.93 3.13 -5.90
CA VAL A 33 -7.78 1.67 -6.10
C VAL A 33 -6.32 1.34 -6.45
N VAL A 34 -5.68 2.12 -7.32
CA VAL A 34 -4.26 1.94 -7.65
C VAL A 34 -3.36 2.12 -6.41
N LEU A 35 -3.63 3.11 -5.55
CA LEU A 35 -2.87 3.33 -4.31
C LEU A 35 -3.00 2.16 -3.32
N LEU A 36 -4.18 1.54 -3.23
CA LEU A 36 -4.41 0.37 -2.39
C LEU A 36 -3.69 -0.88 -2.91
N LEU A 37 -3.59 -1.02 -4.24
CA LEU A 37 -2.91 -2.14 -4.90
C LEU A 37 -1.39 -1.93 -5.04
N LEU A 38 -0.91 -0.70 -4.83
CA LEU A 38 0.50 -0.33 -4.96
C LEU A 38 1.46 -1.28 -4.22
N PRO A 39 1.24 -1.71 -2.96
CA PRO A 39 2.14 -2.64 -2.27
C PRO A 39 2.08 -4.07 -2.81
N VAL A 40 0.99 -4.47 -3.47
CA VAL A 40 0.84 -5.82 -4.06
C VAL A 40 1.69 -5.93 -5.33
N LEU A 41 1.76 -4.88 -6.13
CA LEU A 41 2.48 -4.86 -7.42
C LEU A 41 3.98 -5.21 -7.32
N PRO A 42 4.79 -4.65 -6.40
CA PRO A 42 6.18 -5.04 -6.22
C PRO A 42 6.31 -6.47 -5.69
N MET A 43 5.37 -6.97 -4.87
CA MET A 43 5.36 -8.38 -4.46
C MET A 43 5.13 -9.31 -5.65
N THR A 44 4.16 -9.00 -6.51
CA THR A 44 3.86 -9.82 -7.70
C THR A 44 5.02 -9.80 -8.70
N LEU A 45 5.66 -8.65 -8.89
CA LEU A 45 6.87 -8.57 -9.71
C LEU A 45 8.00 -9.40 -9.09
N PHE A 46 8.20 -9.32 -7.78
CA PHE A 46 9.19 -10.14 -7.09
C PHE A 46 8.94 -11.64 -7.32
N MET A 47 7.67 -12.09 -7.27
CA MET A 47 7.28 -13.47 -7.59
C MET A 47 7.55 -13.85 -9.05
N ALA A 48 7.24 -12.96 -9.99
CA ALA A 48 7.44 -13.22 -11.41
C ALA A 48 8.92 -13.35 -11.79
N PHE A 49 9.80 -12.63 -11.08
CA PHE A 49 11.25 -12.63 -11.33
C PHE A 49 12.05 -13.54 -10.40
N THR A 50 11.44 -14.14 -9.37
CA THR A 50 12.15 -15.12 -8.53
C THR A 50 12.10 -16.50 -9.20
N PRO A 51 13.26 -17.10 -9.52
CA PRO A 51 13.30 -18.43 -10.11
C PRO A 51 12.66 -19.46 -9.16
N PRO A 52 12.17 -20.60 -9.69
CA PRO A 52 11.57 -21.65 -8.86
C PRO A 52 12.57 -22.11 -7.82
N ALA A 53 12.27 -21.81 -6.56
CA ALA A 53 13.22 -21.93 -5.47
C ALA A 53 12.97 -23.19 -4.64
N PRO A 54 14.02 -23.76 -4.02
CA PRO A 54 13.90 -24.96 -3.18
C PRO A 54 12.95 -24.75 -1.99
N PRO A 55 12.44 -25.83 -1.36
CA PRO A 55 11.41 -25.77 -0.31
C PRO A 55 11.72 -24.83 0.87
N SER A 56 13.00 -24.67 1.20
CA SER A 56 13.47 -23.74 2.25
C SER A 56 13.21 -22.26 1.91
N PHE A 57 13.21 -21.91 0.63
CA PHE A 57 12.86 -20.56 0.17
C PHE A 57 11.37 -20.27 0.33
N LEU A 58 10.52 -21.25 0.03
CA LEU A 58 9.07 -21.13 0.24
C LEU A 58 8.72 -20.94 1.72
N ALA A 59 9.45 -21.59 2.64
CA ALA A 59 9.26 -21.42 4.09
C ALA A 59 9.69 -20.03 4.59
N TRP A 60 10.87 -19.55 4.19
CA TRP A 60 11.34 -18.20 4.52
C TRP A 60 10.42 -17.12 3.94
N TRP A 61 9.89 -17.36 2.73
CA TRP A 61 8.93 -16.48 2.10
C TRP A 61 7.55 -16.54 2.78
N GLY A 62 7.03 -17.72 3.13
CA GLY A 62 5.81 -17.81 3.95
C GLY A 62 5.92 -16.97 5.23
N ALA A 63 7.08 -17.03 5.90
CA ALA A 63 7.36 -16.18 7.06
C ALA A 63 7.43 -14.69 6.72
N ALA A 64 8.09 -14.29 5.63
CA ALA A 64 8.15 -12.88 5.21
C ALA A 64 6.78 -12.34 4.76
N MET A 65 5.90 -13.15 4.14
CA MET A 65 4.52 -12.77 3.83
C MET A 65 3.72 -12.47 5.09
N VAL A 66 3.84 -13.34 6.09
CA VAL A 66 3.18 -13.17 7.40
C VAL A 66 3.67 -11.91 8.09
N MET A 67 4.95 -11.55 7.94
CA MET A 67 5.50 -10.32 8.50
C MET A 67 5.08 -9.05 7.74
N ILE A 68 4.92 -9.10 6.42
CA ILE A 68 4.58 -7.92 5.59
C ILE A 68 3.06 -7.70 5.52
N SER A 69 2.24 -8.73 5.66
CA SER A 69 0.77 -8.63 5.61
C SER A 69 0.18 -7.57 6.55
N PRO A 70 0.58 -7.47 7.84
CA PRO A 70 0.14 -6.40 8.73
C PRO A 70 0.50 -5.00 8.21
N VAL A 71 1.64 -4.86 7.53
CA VAL A 71 2.12 -3.57 6.99
C VAL A 71 1.23 -3.11 5.85
N ILE A 72 0.78 -4.03 5.00
CA ILE A 72 -0.15 -3.75 3.90
C ILE A 72 -1.51 -3.32 4.47
N ILE A 73 -1.98 -3.97 5.54
CA ILE A 73 -3.22 -3.60 6.24
C ILE A 73 -3.09 -2.19 6.82
N ILE A 74 -1.99 -1.89 7.52
CA ILE A 74 -1.74 -0.54 8.06
C ILE A 74 -1.68 0.51 6.94
N TRP A 75 -1.00 0.21 5.83
CA TRP A 75 -0.96 1.08 4.64
C TRP A 75 -2.37 1.38 4.13
N ALA A 76 -3.18 0.35 3.93
CA ALA A 76 -4.55 0.48 3.44
C ALA A 76 -5.41 1.33 4.38
N ILE A 77 -5.32 1.11 5.70
CA ILE A 77 -6.04 1.89 6.70
C ILE A 77 -5.63 3.37 6.64
N LEU A 78 -4.32 3.66 6.68
CA LEU A 78 -3.82 5.02 6.68
C LEU A 78 -4.15 5.77 5.38
N ALA A 79 -4.01 5.10 4.23
CA ALA A 79 -4.40 5.66 2.94
C ALA A 79 -5.91 5.96 2.87
N THR A 80 -6.74 5.08 3.45
CA THR A 80 -8.20 5.29 3.56
C THR A 80 -8.52 6.50 4.43
N VAL A 81 -7.86 6.63 5.58
CA VAL A 81 -8.05 7.76 6.50
C VAL A 81 -7.68 9.08 5.81
N GLY A 82 -6.52 9.15 5.17
CA GLY A 82 -6.12 10.34 4.41
C GLY A 82 -7.10 10.69 3.28
N PHE A 83 -7.59 9.69 2.57
CA PHE A 83 -8.59 9.89 1.51
C PHE A 83 -9.92 10.40 2.04
N ALA A 84 -10.38 9.88 3.18
CA ALA A 84 -11.62 10.29 3.82
C ALA A 84 -11.55 11.73 4.36
N THR A 85 -10.43 12.12 4.99
CA THR A 85 -10.27 13.48 5.52
C THR A 85 -10.28 14.54 4.41
N ALA A 86 -9.62 14.29 3.28
CA ALA A 86 -9.69 15.17 2.12
C ALA A 86 -11.11 15.30 1.57
N ARG A 87 -11.93 14.25 1.62
CA ARG A 87 -13.34 14.31 1.19
C ARG A 87 -14.20 15.21 2.09
N TRP A 88 -13.90 15.25 3.39
CA TRP A 88 -14.63 16.11 4.33
C TRP A 88 -14.27 17.59 4.17
N ASN A 89 -13.03 17.91 3.77
CA ASN A 89 -12.59 19.29 3.54
C ASN A 89 -13.03 19.89 2.19
N VAL A 90 -13.55 19.08 1.25
CA VAL A 90 -13.95 19.52 -0.10
C VAL A 90 -15.48 19.67 -0.23
N ARG A 91 -16.22 19.60 0.88
CA ARG A 91 -17.65 19.95 0.97
C ARG A 91 -17.81 21.35 1.53
#